data_AF-A0AAD3CTD9-F1
#
_entry.id   AF-A0AAD3CTD9-F1
#
_cell.length_a   1.000
_cell.length_b   1.000
_cell.length_c   1.000
_cell.angle_alpha   90.00
_cell.angle_beta   90.00
_cell.angle_gamma   90.00
#
_symmetry.space_group_name_H-M   'P 1'
#
loop_
_entity.id
_entity.type
_entity.pdbx_description
1 polymer ?
#
loop_
_entity_poly.entity_id
_entity_poly.type
_entity_poly.pdbx_seq_one_letter_code
_entity_poly.pdbx_strand_id
1 'polypeptide(L)'
;MPEKRGEEDKRNTNGRGLSEEEVIFDTFLKVIRNKFAPTPDAPTEYEDDSSSKTAEDRIKRLDELYNGPEYSSEKAMITNMNNNGMTYGLALGLCTFVFLRRGPRLISNLIVKKKQRRDMIGGGYTFDNAPSDNMRKPGIIFRTVKFCMDVGVSLTVSMYGSAMFVDRKQLLRDLSEVPLVEGRSLLSDELCKDFVDVYKGIPKKTWKKYEEKSPPLDAISNFVMNCIRRKKVEDNLREQERHFRMVDSDVPKHIPIPKGGVDPSTPVTIEFLDTSEDILVGKEAEDSDDFYNGFVQDFFGDDEKFDDAKSDSDDRKRKN
;
A
#
# COMPACT_ATOMS: atom_id res chain seq x y z
N MET A 1 14.11 -48.34 36.49
CA MET A 1 13.53 -47.90 35.21
C MET A 1 13.77 -46.41 35.09
N PRO A 2 14.70 -45.96 34.24
CA PRO A 2 14.95 -44.54 34.04
C PRO A 2 14.01 -43.97 32.97
N GLU A 3 13.35 -42.89 33.36
CA GLU A 3 12.45 -42.03 32.61
C GLU A 3 13.21 -41.28 31.52
N LYS A 4 12.93 -41.61 30.26
CA LYS A 4 13.47 -40.90 29.09
C LYS A 4 12.80 -39.53 29.01
N ARG A 5 13.48 -38.48 29.49
CA ARG A 5 13.14 -37.09 29.18
C ARG A 5 13.22 -36.88 27.68
N GLY A 6 12.09 -36.49 27.09
CA GLY A 6 12.00 -36.07 25.70
C GLY A 6 12.90 -34.87 25.46
N GLU A 7 13.77 -35.03 24.47
CA GLU A 7 14.53 -33.98 23.83
C GLU A 7 13.53 -33.02 23.19
N GLU A 8 13.33 -31.86 23.82
CA GLU A 8 12.64 -30.73 23.20
C GLU A 8 13.48 -30.26 22.02
N ASP A 9 13.01 -30.63 20.85
CA ASP A 9 13.44 -30.17 19.54
C ASP A 9 13.25 -28.65 19.48
N LYS A 10 14.26 -27.92 19.96
CA LYS A 10 14.37 -26.47 19.78
C LYS A 10 14.46 -26.23 18.29
N ARG A 11 13.29 -26.05 17.65
CA ARG A 11 13.17 -25.44 16.32
C ARG A 11 13.92 -24.12 16.40
N ASN A 12 15.14 -24.17 15.90
CA ASN A 12 15.94 -23.04 15.55
C ASN A 12 15.10 -22.27 14.52
N THR A 13 14.32 -21.29 14.99
CA THR A 13 13.76 -20.25 14.14
C THR A 13 14.95 -19.41 13.71
N ASN A 14 15.78 -20.00 12.84
CA ASN A 14 16.83 -19.32 12.13
C ASN A 14 16.19 -18.08 11.53
N GLY A 15 16.70 -16.92 11.94
CA GLY A 15 16.35 -15.65 11.32
C GLY A 15 16.54 -15.82 9.83
N ARG A 16 15.44 -15.97 9.10
CA ARG A 16 15.46 -15.77 7.65
C ARG A 16 15.86 -14.31 7.50
N GLY A 17 17.11 -14.08 7.14
CA GLY A 17 17.51 -12.77 6.64
C GLY A 17 16.49 -12.32 5.61
N LEU A 18 16.11 -11.05 5.67
CA LEU A 18 15.25 -10.45 4.66
C LEU A 18 15.88 -10.68 3.30
N SER A 19 15.06 -11.04 2.32
CA SER A 19 15.53 -11.14 0.94
C SER A 19 16.01 -9.77 0.46
N GLU A 20 17.01 -9.74 -0.41
CA GLU A 20 17.52 -8.49 -1.03
C GLU A 20 16.38 -7.64 -1.61
N GLU A 21 15.36 -8.28 -2.20
CA GLU A 21 14.14 -7.62 -2.69
C GLU A 21 13.36 -6.91 -1.58
N GLU A 22 13.14 -7.56 -0.44
CA GLU A 22 12.43 -6.98 0.71
C GLU A 22 13.20 -5.81 1.30
N VAL A 23 14.54 -5.89 1.35
CA VAL A 23 15.38 -4.79 1.83
C VAL A 23 15.27 -3.58 0.91
N ILE A 24 15.41 -3.78 -0.41
CA ILE A 24 15.26 -2.69 -1.39
C ILE A 24 13.87 -2.06 -1.26
N PHE A 25 12.83 -2.88 -1.23
CA PHE A 25 11.45 -2.40 -1.13
C PHE A 25 11.20 -1.63 0.18
N ASP A 26 11.69 -2.12 1.32
CA ASP A 26 11.56 -1.43 2.61
C ASP A 26 12.29 -0.08 2.62
N THR A 27 13.43 0.05 1.92
CA THR A 27 14.12 1.34 1.76
C THR A 27 13.23 2.37 1.07
N PHE A 28 12.55 2.02 -0.03
CA PHE A 28 11.61 2.94 -0.68
C PHE A 28 10.38 3.23 0.19
N LEU A 29 9.87 2.23 0.94
CA LEU A 29 8.78 2.45 1.88
C LEU A 29 9.16 3.41 3.00
N LYS A 30 10.40 3.35 3.51
CA LYS A 30 10.93 4.29 4.49
C LYS A 30 10.92 5.73 3.96
N VAL A 31 11.34 5.94 2.71
CA VAL A 31 11.24 7.27 2.06
C VAL A 31 9.80 7.79 2.06
N ILE A 32 8.83 6.95 1.65
CA ILE A 32 7.41 7.34 1.66
C ILE A 32 6.94 7.67 3.08
N ARG A 33 7.28 6.84 4.06
CA ARG A 33 6.91 7.07 5.48
C ARG A 33 7.50 8.38 5.98
N ASN A 34 8.76 8.67 5.69
CA ASN A 34 9.42 9.90 6.17
C ASN A 34 8.78 11.17 5.57
N LYS A 35 8.31 11.10 4.32
CA LYS A 35 7.61 12.23 3.67
C LYS A 35 6.18 12.42 4.16
N PHE A 36 5.42 11.34 4.29
CA PHE A 36 3.97 11.41 4.50
C PHE A 36 3.48 11.06 5.90
N ALA A 37 4.31 10.45 6.75
CA ALA A 37 3.96 10.20 8.14
C ALA A 37 4.35 11.41 9.03
N PRO A 38 3.54 11.73 10.05
CA PRO A 38 3.94 12.64 11.11
C PRO A 38 4.91 11.91 12.04
N THR A 39 6.19 11.88 11.69
CA THR A 39 7.23 11.50 12.63
C THR A 39 7.73 12.77 13.33
N PRO A 40 7.67 12.84 14.67
CA PRO A 40 8.08 14.03 15.43
C PRO A 40 9.58 14.36 15.26
N ASP A 41 10.39 13.37 14.88
CA ASP A 41 11.85 13.47 14.85
C ASP A 41 12.44 13.57 13.43
N ALA A 42 11.61 13.59 12.37
CA ALA A 42 12.14 13.66 11.01
C ALA A 42 12.79 15.04 10.76
N PRO A 43 14.11 15.11 10.46
CA PRO A 43 14.77 16.36 10.18
C PRO A 43 14.12 17.03 8.97
N THR A 44 13.58 18.23 9.16
CA THR A 44 13.03 19.03 8.07
C THR A 44 14.19 19.61 7.26
N GLU A 45 14.48 19.01 6.11
CA GLU A 45 15.54 19.40 5.15
C GLU A 45 15.42 20.86 4.62
N TYR A 46 14.37 21.60 5.00
CA TYR A 46 14.23 23.03 4.76
C TYR A 46 14.69 23.81 6.00
N GLU A 47 16.01 23.92 6.19
CA GLU A 47 16.65 24.61 7.32
C GLU A 47 16.52 26.16 7.30
N ASP A 48 15.94 26.76 6.26
CA ASP A 48 16.09 28.21 6.04
C ASP A 48 14.93 29.10 6.56
N ASP A 49 13.95 28.54 7.26
CA ASP A 49 12.87 29.32 7.87
C ASP A 49 12.66 28.92 9.34
N SER A 50 13.14 29.78 10.24
CA SER A 50 13.10 29.67 11.72
C SER A 50 11.72 29.49 12.39
N SER A 51 10.65 29.21 11.63
CA SER A 51 9.39 28.76 12.20
C SER A 51 9.40 27.24 12.30
N SER A 52 9.47 26.70 13.52
CA SER A 52 9.28 25.28 13.82
C SER A 52 7.88 24.84 13.38
N LYS A 53 7.71 24.54 12.09
CA LYS A 53 6.47 24.00 11.55
C LYS A 53 6.38 22.57 12.04
N THR A 54 5.35 22.31 12.83
CA THR A 54 5.08 20.96 13.34
C THR A 54 4.79 20.03 12.16
N ALA A 55 4.97 18.71 12.33
CA ALA A 55 4.61 17.74 11.31
C ALA A 55 3.13 17.87 10.87
N GLU A 56 2.27 18.33 11.79
CA GLU A 56 0.86 18.65 11.52
C GLU A 56 0.71 19.82 10.53
N ASP A 57 1.49 20.89 10.67
CA ASP A 57 1.48 22.02 9.74
C ASP A 57 1.92 21.61 8.34
N ARG A 58 2.90 20.69 8.24
CA ARG A 58 3.33 20.11 6.97
C ARG A 58 2.20 19.32 6.32
N ILE A 59 1.53 18.44 7.06
CA ILE A 59 0.40 17.63 6.56
C ILE A 59 -0.75 18.54 6.13
N LYS A 60 -1.08 19.56 6.93
CA LYS A 60 -2.13 20.52 6.59
C LYS A 60 -1.80 21.31 5.32
N ARG A 61 -0.55 21.72 5.15
CA ARG A 61 -0.09 22.37 3.92
C ARG A 61 -0.20 21.43 2.72
N LEU A 62 0.20 20.16 2.88
CA LEU A 62 0.09 19.17 1.81
C LEU A 62 -1.39 18.91 1.44
N ASP A 63 -2.29 18.86 2.42
CA ASP A 63 -3.73 18.73 2.17
C ASP A 63 -4.32 19.95 1.46
N GLU A 64 -3.94 21.17 1.88
CA GLU A 64 -4.36 22.41 1.23
C GLU A 64 -3.87 22.50 -0.22
N LEU A 65 -2.58 22.17 -0.44
CA LEU A 65 -1.99 22.08 -1.78
C LEU A 65 -2.70 21.03 -2.62
N TYR A 66 -2.87 19.82 -2.07
CA TYR A 66 -3.53 18.72 -2.77
C TYR A 66 -4.92 19.12 -3.19
N ASN A 67 -5.68 19.86 -2.37
CA ASN A 67 -7.03 20.33 -2.68
C ASN A 67 -7.10 21.34 -3.86
N GLY A 68 -5.97 21.88 -4.31
CA GLY A 68 -5.87 22.74 -5.49
C GLY A 68 -6.36 22.08 -6.81
N PRO A 69 -6.77 22.89 -7.81
CA PRO A 69 -7.16 22.41 -9.13
C PRO A 69 -5.97 21.87 -9.94
N GLU A 70 -4.73 22.24 -9.61
CA GLU A 70 -3.54 21.79 -10.35
C GLU A 70 -3.27 20.28 -10.22
N TYR A 71 -3.82 19.66 -9.18
CA TYR A 71 -3.67 18.23 -8.84
C TYR A 71 -4.90 17.39 -9.20
N SER A 72 -5.84 17.92 -10.00
CA SER A 72 -7.11 17.24 -10.31
C SER A 72 -6.93 15.92 -11.07
N SER A 73 -5.91 15.85 -11.94
CA SER A 73 -5.56 14.66 -12.72
C SER A 73 -5.07 13.52 -11.83
N GLU A 74 -4.13 13.82 -10.92
CA GLU A 74 -3.63 12.88 -9.91
C GLU A 74 -4.77 12.40 -9.00
N LYS A 75 -5.64 13.30 -8.53
CA LYS A 75 -6.85 12.93 -7.76
C LYS A 75 -7.74 11.96 -8.51
N ALA A 76 -8.01 12.22 -9.79
CA ALA A 76 -8.83 11.34 -10.61
C ALA A 76 -8.19 9.95 -10.73
N MET A 77 -6.88 9.90 -10.92
CA MET A 77 -6.11 8.66 -11.00
C MET A 77 -6.14 7.88 -9.68
N ILE A 78 -5.86 8.52 -8.53
CA ILE A 78 -5.90 7.91 -7.20
C ILE A 78 -7.32 7.42 -6.85
N THR A 79 -8.34 8.22 -7.19
CA THR A 79 -9.74 7.82 -7.01
C THR A 79 -10.07 6.58 -7.84
N ASN A 80 -9.57 6.49 -9.08
CA ASN A 80 -9.77 5.32 -9.92
C ASN A 80 -9.09 4.07 -9.33
N MET A 81 -7.85 4.22 -8.83
CA MET A 81 -7.12 3.13 -8.16
C MET A 81 -7.88 2.60 -6.92
N ASN A 82 -8.42 3.50 -6.10
CA ASN A 82 -9.17 3.13 -4.89
C ASN A 82 -10.50 2.44 -5.19
N ASN A 83 -11.13 2.75 -6.33
CA ASN A 83 -12.42 2.18 -6.71
C ASN A 83 -12.33 0.73 -7.21
N ASN A 84 -11.17 0.30 -7.73
CA ASN A 84 -10.98 -1.02 -8.35
C ASN A 84 -11.23 -2.20 -7.39
N GLY A 85 -11.00 -2.06 -6.08
CA GLY A 85 -11.32 -3.09 -5.08
C GLY A 85 -12.64 -2.86 -4.32
N MET A 86 -13.02 -1.59 -4.14
CA MET A 86 -14.17 -1.23 -3.31
C MET A 86 -15.49 -1.72 -3.93
N THR A 87 -15.63 -1.61 -5.25
CA THR A 87 -16.85 -2.02 -5.98
C THR A 87 -17.15 -3.51 -5.84
N TYR A 88 -16.15 -4.38 -6.02
CA TYR A 88 -16.30 -5.83 -5.86
C TYR A 88 -16.59 -6.22 -4.41
N GLY A 89 -15.91 -5.61 -3.44
CA GLY A 89 -16.20 -5.87 -2.03
C GLY A 89 -17.62 -5.49 -1.66
N LEU A 90 -18.10 -4.30 -2.06
CA LEU A 90 -19.48 -3.87 -1.83
C LEU A 90 -20.49 -4.83 -2.48
N ALA A 91 -20.25 -5.27 -3.71
CA ALA A 91 -21.10 -6.24 -4.40
C ALA A 91 -21.16 -7.57 -3.62
N LEU A 92 -20.03 -8.08 -3.12
CA LEU A 92 -19.97 -9.28 -2.30
C LEU A 92 -20.70 -9.10 -0.97
N GLY A 93 -20.49 -7.97 -0.29
CA GLY A 93 -21.20 -7.63 0.95
C GLY A 93 -22.71 -7.62 0.75
N LEU A 94 -23.19 -6.98 -0.33
CA LEU A 94 -24.62 -6.96 -0.68
C LEU A 94 -25.15 -8.37 -1.00
N CYS A 95 -24.39 -9.17 -1.75
CA CYS A 95 -24.75 -10.57 -2.04
C CYS A 95 -24.84 -11.41 -0.76
N THR A 96 -23.86 -11.31 0.15
CA THR A 96 -23.86 -11.99 1.45
C THR A 96 -25.04 -11.54 2.30
N PHE A 97 -25.33 -10.24 2.34
CA PHE A 97 -26.48 -9.71 3.08
C PHE A 97 -27.80 -10.30 2.56
N VAL A 98 -28.00 -10.26 1.24
CA VAL A 98 -29.21 -10.83 0.62
C VAL A 98 -29.30 -12.34 0.88
N PHE A 99 -28.17 -13.06 0.83
CA PHE A 99 -28.10 -14.49 1.12
C PHE A 99 -28.44 -14.80 2.58
N LEU A 100 -27.89 -14.09 3.56
CA LEU A 100 -28.22 -14.28 4.98
C LEU A 100 -29.69 -13.95 5.27
N ARG A 101 -30.26 -12.99 4.55
CA ARG A 101 -31.64 -12.54 4.73
C ARG A 101 -32.67 -13.47 4.07
N ARG A 102 -32.41 -13.92 2.84
CA ARG A 102 -33.35 -14.74 2.05
C ARG A 102 -33.01 -16.22 2.03
N GLY A 103 -31.76 -16.59 2.27
CA GLY A 103 -31.24 -17.96 2.23
C GLY A 103 -32.00 -18.93 3.13
N PRO A 104 -32.23 -18.63 4.42
CA PRO A 104 -33.00 -19.52 5.29
C PRO A 104 -34.41 -19.82 4.76
N ARG A 105 -35.08 -18.83 4.15
CA ARG A 105 -36.39 -19.03 3.52
C ARG A 105 -36.30 -19.93 2.29
N LEU A 106 -35.32 -19.70 1.43
CA LEU A 106 -35.09 -20.54 0.23
C LEU A 106 -34.78 -21.99 0.62
N ILE A 107 -33.89 -22.21 1.60
CA ILE A 107 -33.53 -23.53 2.09
C ILE A 107 -34.74 -24.21 2.74
N SER A 108 -35.51 -23.50 3.56
CA SER A 108 -36.72 -24.06 4.17
C SER A 108 -37.74 -24.51 3.12
N ASN A 109 -37.96 -23.71 2.07
CA ASN A 109 -38.86 -24.06 0.97
C ASN A 109 -38.35 -25.27 0.18
N LEU A 110 -37.03 -25.42 0.00
CA LEU A 110 -36.44 -26.58 -0.67
C LEU A 110 -36.60 -27.86 0.17
N ILE A 111 -36.43 -27.77 1.50
CA ILE A 111 -36.61 -28.91 2.41
C ILE A 111 -38.07 -29.35 2.44
N VAL A 112 -39.01 -28.41 2.55
CA VAL A 112 -40.47 -28.70 2.54
C VAL A 112 -40.87 -29.36 1.22
N LYS A 113 -40.40 -28.85 0.08
CA LYS A 113 -40.66 -29.47 -1.24
C LYS A 113 -40.08 -30.87 -1.36
N LYS A 114 -38.88 -31.11 -0.83
CA LYS A 114 -38.28 -32.46 -0.82
C LYS A 114 -39.06 -33.44 0.05
N LYS A 115 -39.58 -32.99 1.20
CA LYS A 115 -40.42 -33.81 2.08
C LYS A 115 -41.73 -34.19 1.39
N GLN A 116 -42.46 -33.21 0.85
CA GLN A 116 -43.71 -33.46 0.10
C GLN A 116 -43.55 -34.46 -1.04
N ARG A 117 -42.42 -34.42 -1.78
CA ARG A 117 -42.15 -35.38 -2.86
C ARG A 117 -41.90 -36.81 -2.36
N ARG A 118 -41.31 -36.99 -1.19
CA ARG A 118 -41.13 -38.33 -0.60
C ARG A 118 -42.47 -38.90 -0.14
N ASP A 119 -43.30 -38.07 0.47
CA ASP A 119 -44.63 -38.47 0.95
C ASP A 119 -45.56 -38.88 -0.22
N MET A 120 -45.34 -38.35 -1.43
CA MET A 120 -46.09 -38.76 -2.64
C MET A 120 -45.64 -40.10 -3.25
N ILE A 121 -44.40 -40.56 -2.99
CA ILE A 121 -43.85 -41.78 -3.62
C ILE A 121 -43.84 -42.97 -2.65
N GLY A 122 -43.74 -42.73 -1.35
CA GLY A 122 -43.84 -43.76 -0.32
C GLY A 122 -45.18 -43.67 0.42
N GLY A 123 -46.18 -44.44 -0.01
CA GLY A 123 -47.49 -44.56 0.67
C GLY A 123 -47.40 -45.27 2.03
N GLY A 124 -46.76 -44.65 3.02
CA GLY A 124 -46.54 -45.24 4.34
C GLY A 124 -46.67 -44.21 5.47
N TYR A 125 -47.70 -44.41 6.29
CA TYR A 125 -47.95 -43.84 7.63
C TYR A 125 -47.83 -42.32 7.77
N THR A 126 -48.98 -41.65 7.77
CA THR A 126 -49.14 -40.30 8.32
C THR A 126 -48.89 -40.36 9.83
N PHE A 127 -47.77 -39.80 10.30
CA PHE A 127 -47.62 -39.50 11.72
C PHE A 127 -48.65 -38.43 12.05
N ASP A 128 -49.79 -38.87 12.57
CA ASP A 128 -50.89 -38.01 12.98
C ASP A 128 -50.35 -36.93 13.92
N ASN A 129 -50.54 -35.68 13.49
CA ASN A 129 -50.55 -34.49 14.33
C ASN A 129 -49.30 -34.35 15.21
N ALA A 130 -48.15 -34.07 14.59
CA ALA A 130 -47.20 -33.18 15.27
C ALA A 130 -48.00 -31.92 15.62
N PRO A 131 -48.15 -31.58 16.92
CA PRO A 131 -48.97 -30.45 17.32
C PRO A 131 -48.52 -29.25 16.51
N SER A 132 -49.49 -28.47 16.00
CA SER A 132 -49.23 -27.18 15.40
C SER A 132 -48.70 -26.28 16.51
N ASP A 133 -47.45 -26.48 16.90
CA ASP A 133 -46.74 -25.63 17.81
C ASP A 133 -46.83 -24.27 17.16
N ASN A 134 -47.63 -23.41 17.79
CA ASN A 134 -47.77 -22.01 17.45
C ASN A 134 -46.37 -21.44 17.50
N MET A 135 -45.62 -21.53 16.39
CA MET A 135 -44.25 -21.06 16.27
C MET A 135 -44.32 -19.59 16.60
N ARG A 136 -44.00 -19.26 17.87
CA ARG A 136 -44.03 -17.90 18.38
C ARG A 136 -43.14 -17.11 17.45
N LYS A 137 -43.75 -16.19 16.69
CA LYS A 137 -43.01 -15.33 15.76
C LYS A 137 -41.91 -14.66 16.59
N PRO A 138 -40.65 -14.71 16.15
CA PRO A 138 -39.57 -14.08 16.90
C PRO A 138 -39.91 -12.61 17.11
N GLY A 139 -39.79 -12.16 18.36
CA GLY A 139 -40.08 -10.79 18.77
C GLY A 139 -39.22 -9.77 18.02
N ILE A 140 -39.64 -8.50 18.05
CA ILE A 140 -38.98 -7.40 17.32
C ILE A 140 -37.49 -7.31 17.69
N ILE A 141 -37.16 -7.47 18.97
CA ILE A 141 -35.77 -7.42 19.48
C ILE A 141 -34.89 -8.44 18.75
N PHE A 142 -35.33 -9.70 18.64
CA PHE A 142 -34.57 -10.74 17.95
C PHE A 142 -34.37 -10.42 16.46
N ARG A 143 -35.36 -9.78 15.82
CA ARG A 143 -35.25 -9.35 14.42
C ARG A 143 -34.22 -8.24 14.24
N THR A 144 -34.15 -7.30 15.19
CA THR A 144 -33.15 -6.21 15.18
C THR A 144 -31.75 -6.77 15.40
N VAL A 145 -31.55 -7.61 16.44
CA VAL A 145 -30.24 -8.22 16.70
C VAL A 145 -29.77 -9.03 15.49
N LYS A 146 -30.65 -9.84 14.90
CA LYS A 146 -30.32 -10.58 13.67
C LYS A 146 -29.95 -9.65 12.51
N PHE A 147 -30.69 -8.55 12.32
CA PHE A 147 -30.37 -7.59 11.27
C PHE A 147 -28.98 -6.97 11.47
N CYS A 148 -28.65 -6.53 12.70
CA CYS A 148 -27.33 -5.99 13.02
C CYS A 148 -26.22 -7.02 12.76
N MET A 149 -26.44 -8.28 13.17
CA MET A 149 -25.50 -9.38 12.88
C MET A 149 -25.34 -9.61 11.37
N ASP A 150 -26.44 -9.65 10.62
CA ASP A 150 -26.41 -9.83 9.16
C ASP A 150 -25.63 -8.66 8.49
N VAL A 151 -25.83 -7.41 8.93
CA VAL A 151 -25.09 -6.23 8.44
C VAL A 151 -23.61 -6.32 8.81
N GLY A 152 -23.29 -6.64 10.07
CA GLY A 152 -21.90 -6.76 10.54
C GLY A 152 -21.11 -7.80 9.75
N VAL A 153 -21.65 -9.02 9.60
CA VAL A 153 -21.02 -10.08 8.80
C VAL A 153 -20.84 -9.65 7.34
N SER A 154 -21.85 -8.99 6.76
CA SER A 154 -21.79 -8.54 5.36
C SER A 154 -20.75 -7.45 5.15
N LEU A 155 -20.60 -6.52 6.10
CA LEU A 155 -19.56 -5.49 6.05
C LEU A 155 -18.17 -6.10 6.21
N THR A 156 -17.99 -7.06 7.12
CA THR A 156 -16.74 -7.80 7.26
C THR A 156 -16.38 -8.51 5.95
N VAL A 157 -17.32 -9.24 5.34
CA VAL A 157 -17.10 -9.89 4.04
C VAL A 157 -16.80 -8.87 2.93
N SER A 158 -17.48 -7.72 2.92
CA SER A 158 -17.20 -6.64 1.99
C SER A 158 -15.77 -6.13 2.11
N MET A 159 -15.29 -5.90 3.33
CA MET A 159 -13.94 -5.42 3.61
C MET A 159 -12.87 -6.43 3.19
N TYR A 160 -13.03 -7.71 3.58
CA TYR A 160 -12.13 -8.78 3.15
C TYR A 160 -12.18 -9.01 1.63
N GLY A 161 -13.37 -8.94 1.05
CA GLY A 161 -13.58 -9.01 -0.40
C GLY A 161 -12.82 -7.89 -1.11
N SER A 162 -12.99 -6.63 -0.68
CA SER A 162 -12.25 -5.51 -1.25
C SER A 162 -10.74 -5.75 -1.23
N ALA A 163 -10.18 -6.17 -0.09
CA ALA A 163 -8.74 -6.46 0.00
C ALA A 163 -8.27 -7.60 -0.92
N MET A 164 -9.10 -8.62 -1.14
CA MET A 164 -8.80 -9.76 -2.01
C MET A 164 -8.95 -9.44 -3.50
N PHE A 165 -9.86 -8.55 -3.87
CA PHE A 165 -10.15 -8.18 -5.26
C PHE A 165 -9.40 -6.94 -5.74
N VAL A 166 -8.56 -6.32 -4.89
CA VAL A 166 -7.59 -5.32 -5.35
C VAL A 166 -6.59 -6.02 -6.28
N ASP A 167 -6.64 -5.68 -7.56
CA ASP A 167 -5.60 -6.07 -8.50
C ASP A 167 -4.31 -5.30 -8.18
N ARG A 168 -3.46 -5.93 -7.37
CA ARG A 168 -2.20 -5.35 -6.93
C ARG A 168 -1.28 -5.00 -8.10
N LYS A 169 -1.32 -5.78 -9.20
CA LYS A 169 -0.47 -5.52 -10.37
C LYS A 169 -0.94 -4.26 -11.09
N GLN A 170 -2.25 -4.13 -11.29
CA GLN A 170 -2.83 -2.92 -11.87
C GLN A 170 -2.56 -1.70 -10.98
N LEU A 171 -2.74 -1.82 -9.66
CA LEU A 171 -2.46 -0.72 -8.72
C LEU A 171 -1.00 -0.29 -8.77
N LEU A 172 -0.05 -1.23 -8.77
CA LEU A 172 1.37 -0.93 -8.86
C LEU A 172 1.74 -0.27 -10.19
N ARG A 173 1.14 -0.74 -11.29
CA ARG A 173 1.29 -0.12 -12.61
C ARG A 173 0.75 1.32 -12.62
N ASP A 174 -0.48 1.52 -12.15
CA ASP A 174 -1.12 2.83 -12.09
C ASP A 174 -0.27 3.78 -11.20
N LEU A 175 0.22 3.31 -10.05
CA LEU A 175 1.13 4.08 -9.20
C LEU A 175 2.40 4.48 -9.94
N SER A 176 3.00 3.58 -10.72
CA SER A 176 4.20 3.89 -11.51
C SER A 176 3.96 4.96 -12.58
N GLU A 177 2.73 5.10 -13.07
CA GLU A 177 2.34 6.06 -14.11
C GLU A 177 2.01 7.46 -13.54
N VAL A 178 1.89 7.61 -12.20
CA VAL A 178 1.58 8.89 -11.53
C VAL A 178 2.48 10.06 -11.98
N PRO A 179 3.81 9.92 -12.15
CA PRO A 179 4.62 11.05 -12.61
C PRO A 179 4.31 11.55 -14.02
N LEU A 180 3.65 10.73 -14.84
CA LEU A 180 3.30 11.09 -16.21
C LEU A 180 1.99 11.88 -16.33
N VAL A 181 1.23 12.07 -15.23
CA VAL A 181 -0.05 12.77 -15.28
C VAL A 181 0.10 14.24 -15.69
N GLU A 182 -0.92 14.75 -16.36
CA GLU A 182 -1.03 16.18 -16.71
C GLU A 182 -1.06 17.07 -15.45
N GLY A 183 -0.63 18.33 -15.57
CA GLY A 183 -0.62 19.27 -14.45
C GLY A 183 0.49 19.00 -13.42
N ARG A 184 0.17 19.18 -12.14
CA ARG A 184 1.09 18.92 -11.02
C ARG A 184 0.75 17.58 -10.36
N SER A 185 1.77 16.90 -9.87
CA SER A 185 1.64 15.66 -9.10
C SER A 185 2.34 15.85 -7.78
N LEU A 186 1.58 15.83 -6.68
CA LEU A 186 2.10 16.02 -5.33
C LEU A 186 3.03 14.85 -4.96
N LEU A 187 2.63 13.62 -5.30
CA LEU A 187 3.47 12.45 -5.10
C LEU A 187 4.79 12.58 -5.86
N SER A 188 4.77 13.08 -7.09
CA SER A 188 6.00 13.24 -7.87
C SER A 188 6.87 14.38 -7.36
N ASP A 189 6.26 15.51 -7.00
CA ASP A 189 6.98 16.67 -6.46
C ASP A 189 7.73 16.31 -5.16
N GLU A 190 7.13 15.47 -4.30
CA GLU A 190 7.71 15.09 -3.01
C GLU A 190 8.60 13.84 -3.05
N LEU A 191 8.30 12.86 -3.92
CA LEU A 191 9.03 11.57 -3.93
C LEU A 191 10.11 11.46 -5.01
N CYS A 192 9.96 12.14 -6.16
CA CYS A 192 10.80 11.84 -7.31
C CYS A 192 12.30 12.05 -7.05
N LYS A 193 12.69 13.08 -6.30
CA LYS A 193 14.10 13.36 -5.98
C LYS A 193 14.70 12.18 -5.21
N ASP A 194 14.14 11.89 -4.05
CA ASP A 194 14.65 10.87 -3.13
C ASP A 194 14.57 9.47 -3.75
N PHE A 195 13.52 9.18 -4.52
CA PHE A 195 13.39 7.91 -5.24
C PHE A 195 14.48 7.74 -6.31
N VAL A 196 14.78 8.79 -7.07
CA VAL A 196 15.85 8.76 -8.07
C VAL A 196 17.22 8.57 -7.39
N ASP A 197 17.44 9.23 -6.26
CA ASP A 197 18.71 9.16 -5.53
C ASP A 197 18.93 7.75 -4.94
N VAL A 198 17.93 7.18 -4.27
CA VAL A 198 17.96 5.79 -3.78
C VAL A 198 18.12 4.79 -4.93
N TYR A 199 17.39 4.99 -6.02
CA TYR A 199 17.45 4.10 -7.19
C TYR A 199 18.84 4.07 -7.82
N LYS A 200 19.51 5.22 -7.93
CA LYS A 200 20.88 5.35 -8.45
C LYS A 200 21.93 4.74 -7.51
N GLY A 201 21.67 4.71 -6.22
CA GLY A 201 22.54 4.05 -5.22
C GLY A 201 22.54 2.52 -5.35
N ILE A 202 21.51 1.94 -5.96
CA ILE A 202 21.39 0.49 -6.14
C ILE A 202 22.05 0.07 -7.48
N PRO A 203 22.95 -0.94 -7.48
CA PRO A 203 23.63 -1.39 -8.69
C PRO A 203 22.68 -1.79 -9.82
N LYS A 204 23.00 -1.39 -11.05
CA LYS A 204 22.21 -1.71 -12.26
C LYS A 204 21.99 -3.23 -12.46
N LYS A 205 22.96 -4.05 -12.04
CA LYS A 205 22.86 -5.52 -12.08
C LYS A 205 21.72 -6.05 -11.21
N THR A 206 21.49 -5.43 -10.05
CA THR A 206 20.39 -5.77 -9.14
C THR A 206 19.04 -5.47 -9.78
N TRP A 207 18.88 -4.30 -10.40
CA TRP A 207 17.64 -3.97 -11.12
C TRP A 207 17.35 -4.94 -12.27
N LYS A 208 18.36 -5.28 -13.08
CA LYS A 208 18.22 -6.30 -14.15
C LYS A 208 17.87 -7.69 -13.64
N LYS A 209 18.29 -8.05 -12.41
CA LYS A 209 17.98 -9.34 -11.80
C LYS A 209 16.48 -9.46 -11.51
N TYR A 210 15.84 -8.37 -11.11
CA TYR A 210 14.44 -8.31 -10.67
C TYR A 210 13.44 -7.84 -11.72
N GLU A 211 13.94 -7.29 -12.84
CA GLU A 211 13.13 -6.89 -13.99
C GLU A 211 12.18 -8.04 -14.42
N GLU A 212 10.89 -7.75 -14.49
CA GLU A 212 9.77 -8.68 -14.79
C GLU A 212 9.51 -9.79 -13.75
N LYS A 213 10.38 -9.95 -12.75
CA LYS A 213 10.24 -10.98 -11.71
C LYS A 213 9.58 -10.46 -10.45
N SER A 214 9.77 -9.18 -10.14
CA SER A 214 9.24 -8.53 -8.96
C SER A 214 8.35 -7.35 -9.36
N PRO A 215 7.02 -7.53 -9.42
CA PRO A 215 6.08 -6.45 -9.74
C PRO A 215 6.26 -5.17 -8.87
N PRO A 216 6.55 -5.25 -7.56
CA PRO A 216 6.82 -4.06 -6.74
C PRO A 216 8.06 -3.30 -7.19
N LEU A 217 9.17 -4.01 -7.44
CA LEU A 217 10.43 -3.39 -7.88
C LEU A 217 10.32 -2.85 -9.31
N ASP A 218 9.59 -3.54 -10.19
CA ASP A 218 9.26 -3.05 -11.53
C ASP A 218 8.47 -1.74 -11.46
N ALA A 219 7.51 -1.65 -10.54
CA ALA A 219 6.72 -0.43 -10.36
C ALA A 219 7.58 0.73 -9.84
N ILE A 220 8.49 0.48 -8.90
CA ILE A 220 9.45 1.48 -8.41
C ILE A 220 10.37 1.94 -9.55
N SER A 221 10.94 1.01 -10.31
CA SER A 221 11.80 1.32 -11.46
C SER A 221 11.08 2.16 -12.50
N ASN A 222 9.85 1.77 -12.86
CA ASN A 222 9.00 2.53 -13.80
C ASN A 222 8.62 3.90 -13.25
N PHE A 223 8.32 4.01 -11.95
CA PHE A 223 8.05 5.29 -11.29
C PHE A 223 9.26 6.23 -11.41
N VAL A 224 10.46 5.74 -11.10
CA VAL A 224 11.72 6.51 -11.21
C VAL A 224 11.97 6.94 -12.64
N MET A 225 11.80 6.04 -13.60
CA MET A 225 11.94 6.37 -15.03
C MET A 225 10.95 7.47 -15.46
N ASN A 226 9.71 7.40 -14.97
CA ASN A 226 8.67 8.39 -15.24
C ASN A 226 8.96 9.74 -14.57
N CYS A 227 9.54 9.75 -13.37
CA CYS A 227 10.04 10.96 -12.72
C CYS A 227 11.09 11.67 -13.58
N ILE A 228 12.04 10.92 -14.15
CA ILE A 228 13.09 11.51 -14.98
C ILE A 228 12.51 12.00 -16.32
N ARG A 229 11.56 11.26 -16.92
CA ARG A 229 10.81 11.71 -18.11
C ARG A 229 10.12 13.04 -17.84
N ARG A 230 9.38 13.13 -16.73
CA ARG A 230 8.68 14.33 -16.30
C ARG A 230 9.65 15.49 -16.15
N LYS A 231 10.73 15.32 -15.40
CA LYS A 231 11.76 16.36 -15.19
C LYS A 231 12.34 16.87 -16.52
N LYS A 232 12.66 15.98 -17.45
CA LYS A 232 13.15 16.36 -18.79
C LYS A 232 12.14 17.21 -19.56
N VAL A 233 10.84 16.87 -19.50
CA VAL A 233 9.79 17.67 -20.14
C VAL A 233 9.63 19.02 -19.44
N GLU A 234 9.62 19.06 -18.11
CA GLU A 234 9.55 20.32 -17.34
C GLU A 234 10.73 21.24 -17.65
N ASP A 235 11.95 20.70 -17.73
CA ASP A 235 13.14 21.47 -18.07
C ASP A 235 13.08 22.01 -19.51
N ASN A 236 12.65 21.20 -20.48
CA ASN A 236 12.42 21.66 -21.87
C ASN A 236 11.37 22.78 -21.95
N LEU A 237 10.27 22.66 -21.19
CA LEU A 237 9.24 23.70 -21.12
C LEU A 237 9.80 24.97 -20.45
N ARG A 238 10.63 24.83 -19.42
CA ARG A 238 11.30 25.94 -18.75
C ARG A 238 12.23 26.70 -19.69
N GLU A 239 12.99 25.98 -20.50
CA GLU A 239 13.86 26.57 -21.53
C GLU A 239 13.06 27.31 -22.60
N GLN A 240 11.95 26.73 -23.06
CA GLN A 240 11.05 27.41 -24.00
C GLN A 240 10.48 28.71 -23.41
N GLU A 241 10.00 28.68 -22.16
CA GLU A 241 9.48 29.88 -21.51
C GLU A 241 10.54 30.97 -21.33
N ARG A 242 11.77 30.61 -20.97
CA ARG A 242 12.90 31.55 -20.91
C ARG A 242 13.20 32.18 -22.27
N HIS A 243 13.10 31.40 -23.35
CA HIS A 243 13.32 31.92 -24.70
C HIS A 243 12.21 32.92 -25.11
N PHE A 244 10.97 32.73 -24.66
CA PHE A 244 9.85 33.64 -24.96
C PHE A 244 9.79 34.86 -24.04
N ARG A 245 10.13 34.72 -22.76
CA ARG A 245 10.15 35.81 -21.78
C ARG A 245 11.56 36.36 -21.71
N MET A 246 11.83 37.49 -22.37
CA MET A 246 13.12 38.19 -22.37
C MET A 246 13.60 38.72 -20.98
N VAL A 247 13.03 38.23 -19.87
CA VAL A 247 13.33 38.66 -18.50
C VAL A 247 13.60 37.43 -17.65
N ASP A 248 14.83 37.30 -17.15
CA ASP A 248 15.32 36.14 -16.40
C ASP A 248 14.70 35.97 -14.99
N SER A 249 13.95 36.96 -14.49
CA SER A 249 13.79 37.09 -13.03
C SER A 249 12.65 36.30 -12.37
N ASP A 250 11.65 35.80 -13.09
CA ASP A 250 10.45 35.21 -12.45
C ASP A 250 9.94 33.94 -13.14
N VAL A 251 10.82 32.99 -13.45
CA VAL A 251 10.36 31.67 -13.94
C VAL A 251 9.85 30.86 -12.75
N PRO A 252 8.58 30.42 -12.74
CA PRO A 252 8.03 29.60 -11.67
C PRO A 252 8.90 28.35 -11.46
N LYS A 253 9.11 27.98 -10.18
CA LYS A 253 9.86 26.75 -9.83
C LYS A 253 9.23 25.51 -10.49
N HIS A 254 7.90 25.48 -10.55
CA HIS A 254 7.12 24.39 -11.13
C HIS A 254 6.35 24.88 -12.35
N ILE A 255 6.53 24.17 -13.46
CA ILE A 255 5.77 24.38 -14.70
C ILE A 255 4.77 23.23 -14.81
N PRO A 256 3.46 23.51 -14.92
CA PRO A 256 2.47 22.46 -15.05
C PRO A 256 2.65 21.71 -16.37
N ILE A 257 2.60 20.37 -16.31
CA ILE A 257 2.63 19.53 -17.51
C ILE A 257 1.37 19.82 -18.35
N PRO A 258 1.47 19.99 -19.68
CA PRO A 258 0.32 20.24 -20.53
C PRO A 258 -0.68 19.09 -20.53
N LYS A 259 -1.87 19.36 -21.08
CA LYS A 259 -2.91 18.34 -21.27
C LYS A 259 -2.37 17.15 -22.06
N GLY A 260 -2.70 15.94 -21.62
CA GLY A 260 -2.20 14.70 -22.20
C GLY A 260 -0.98 14.11 -21.50
N GLY A 261 -0.40 14.83 -20.53
CA GLY A 261 0.67 14.30 -19.68
C GLY A 261 2.03 14.24 -20.37
N VAL A 262 2.92 13.44 -19.80
CA VAL A 262 4.26 13.18 -20.35
C VAL A 262 4.19 11.92 -21.21
N ASP A 263 4.68 12.00 -22.45
CA ASP A 263 4.72 10.84 -23.34
C ASP A 263 5.60 9.72 -22.74
N PRO A 264 5.04 8.52 -22.47
CA PRO A 264 5.80 7.38 -21.94
C PRO A 264 6.99 6.96 -22.82
N SER A 265 6.93 7.29 -24.13
CA SER A 265 7.99 6.97 -25.10
C SER A 265 9.16 7.94 -25.07
N THR A 266 9.08 9.01 -24.27
CA THR A 266 10.18 9.99 -24.13
C THR A 266 11.47 9.27 -23.73
N PRO A 267 12.54 9.36 -24.56
CA PRO A 267 13.77 8.64 -24.29
C PRO A 267 14.47 9.25 -23.08
N VAL A 268 14.82 8.38 -22.14
CA VAL A 268 15.53 8.73 -20.91
C VAL A 268 16.73 7.82 -20.75
N THR A 269 17.88 8.44 -20.50
CA THR A 269 19.12 7.78 -20.12
C THR A 269 19.33 8.02 -18.64
N ILE A 270 19.34 6.95 -17.84
CA ILE A 270 19.81 7.03 -16.47
C ILE A 270 21.34 6.92 -16.52
N GLU A 271 22.00 8.01 -16.15
CA GLU A 271 23.39 7.95 -15.72
C GLU A 271 23.41 7.27 -14.36
N PHE A 272 23.72 5.97 -14.37
CA PHE A 272 24.07 5.26 -13.14
C PHE A 272 25.45 5.76 -12.72
N LEU A 273 25.68 5.86 -11.41
CA LEU A 273 27.03 6.03 -10.92
C LEU A 273 27.80 4.79 -11.38
N ASP A 274 28.69 4.95 -12.35
CA ASP A 274 29.65 3.92 -12.74
C ASP A 274 30.63 3.76 -11.56
N THR A 275 30.18 3.10 -10.49
CA THR A 275 31.06 2.43 -9.54
C THR A 275 31.74 1.34 -10.32
N SER A 276 32.83 1.72 -10.97
CA SER A 276 33.63 0.96 -11.92
C SER A 276 33.71 -0.52 -11.54
N GLU A 277 33.05 -1.36 -12.33
CA GLU A 277 33.14 -2.82 -12.25
C GLU A 277 34.58 -3.31 -12.50
N ASP A 278 35.46 -2.46 -13.01
CA ASP A 278 36.84 -2.80 -13.38
C ASP A 278 37.85 -2.79 -12.20
N ILE A 279 37.46 -2.40 -10.98
CA ILE A 279 38.36 -2.45 -9.81
C ILE A 279 38.22 -3.75 -8.99
N LEU A 280 37.14 -4.53 -9.18
CA LEU A 280 36.84 -5.69 -8.32
C LEU A 280 36.81 -7.06 -9.01
N VAL A 281 37.29 -7.19 -10.25
CA VAL A 281 37.43 -8.52 -10.91
C VAL A 281 38.60 -9.36 -10.34
N GLY A 282 39.30 -8.89 -9.30
CA GLY A 282 40.45 -9.57 -8.69
C GLY A 282 40.32 -9.95 -7.22
N LYS A 283 39.22 -9.64 -6.52
CA LYS A 283 39.03 -10.03 -5.11
C LYS A 283 37.66 -10.67 -4.93
N GLU A 284 37.71 -11.86 -4.38
CA GLU A 284 36.58 -12.76 -4.14
C GLU A 284 35.39 -12.02 -3.52
N ALA A 285 34.20 -12.28 -4.06
CA ALA A 285 32.94 -11.65 -3.73
C ALA A 285 32.36 -12.14 -2.38
N GLU A 286 33.16 -12.08 -1.31
CA GLU A 286 32.69 -12.35 0.06
C GLU A 286 32.34 -11.06 0.84
N ASP A 287 32.73 -9.87 0.36
CA ASP A 287 32.53 -8.59 1.08
C ASP A 287 31.51 -7.60 0.44
N SER A 288 30.72 -8.01 -0.56
CA SER A 288 29.76 -7.07 -1.20
C SER A 288 28.59 -6.66 -0.29
N ASP A 289 28.31 -7.46 0.74
CA ASP A 289 27.24 -7.18 1.70
C ASP A 289 27.62 -6.00 2.61
N ASP A 290 28.92 -5.80 2.90
CA ASP A 290 29.39 -4.73 3.79
C ASP A 290 29.28 -3.34 3.14
N PHE A 291 29.44 -3.22 1.82
CA PHE A 291 29.29 -1.93 1.14
C PHE A 291 27.82 -1.49 1.07
N TYR A 292 26.90 -2.41 0.77
CA TYR A 292 25.47 -2.10 0.74
C TYR A 292 24.95 -1.78 2.14
N ASN A 293 25.38 -2.54 3.16
CA ASN A 293 25.08 -2.24 4.55
C ASN A 293 25.69 -0.89 4.97
N GLY A 294 26.91 -0.56 4.54
CA GLY A 294 27.56 0.72 4.81
C GLY A 294 26.86 1.91 4.15
N PHE A 295 26.43 1.81 2.89
CA PHE A 295 25.67 2.88 2.23
C PHE A 295 24.29 3.07 2.89
N VAL A 296 23.58 1.98 3.19
CA VAL A 296 22.30 2.06 3.91
C VAL A 296 22.50 2.62 5.32
N GLN A 297 23.60 2.28 5.99
CA GLN A 297 23.93 2.78 7.32
C GLN A 297 24.43 4.23 7.31
N ASP A 298 25.19 4.67 6.31
CA ASP A 298 25.64 6.07 6.23
C ASP A 298 24.51 7.03 5.77
N PHE A 299 23.56 6.54 4.96
CA PHE A 299 22.43 7.36 4.49
C PHE A 299 21.21 7.31 5.42
N PHE A 300 21.06 6.26 6.24
CA PHE A 300 19.88 6.04 7.08
C PHE A 300 20.19 5.59 8.52
N GLY A 301 21.45 5.40 8.87
CA GLY A 301 21.86 4.81 10.14
C GLY A 301 22.42 5.83 11.10
N ASP A 302 21.52 6.55 11.78
CA ASP A 302 21.79 7.09 13.12
C ASP A 302 20.56 7.04 14.06
N ASP A 303 19.37 6.63 13.61
CA ASP A 303 18.13 6.78 14.39
C ASP A 303 17.59 5.51 15.09
N GLU A 304 18.21 4.34 14.94
CA GLU A 304 17.80 3.13 15.70
C GLU A 304 18.51 3.01 17.06
N LYS A 305 18.25 3.96 17.95
CA LYS A 305 18.06 3.64 19.37
C LYS A 305 16.56 3.71 19.67
N PHE A 306 15.84 2.69 19.23
CA PHE A 306 14.52 2.41 19.77
C PHE A 306 14.73 1.86 21.18
N ASP A 307 14.93 2.75 22.14
CA ASP A 307 14.98 2.38 23.56
C ASP A 307 13.67 1.66 23.89
N ASP A 308 13.79 0.41 24.34
CA ASP A 308 12.73 -0.40 24.92
C ASP A 308 12.17 0.33 26.17
N ALA A 309 11.31 1.32 25.96
CA ALA A 309 10.52 1.97 26.99
C ALA A 309 9.36 1.04 27.39
N LYS A 310 9.70 -0.12 27.94
CA LYS A 310 8.76 -1.08 28.50
C LYS A 310 9.25 -1.59 29.85
N SER A 311 9.38 -0.68 30.83
CA SER A 311 9.49 -1.03 32.25
C SER A 311 9.44 0.26 33.09
N ASP A 312 8.25 0.79 33.42
CA ASP A 312 8.10 1.55 34.68
C ASP A 312 6.66 1.94 35.09
N SER A 313 5.62 1.32 34.52
CA SER A 313 4.23 1.65 34.91
C SER A 313 3.66 0.85 36.09
N ASP A 314 4.39 -0.12 36.66
CA ASP A 314 3.84 -1.01 37.71
C ASP A 314 4.20 -0.65 39.17
N ASP A 315 5.05 0.36 39.44
CA ASP A 315 5.44 0.67 40.83
C ASP A 315 4.65 1.80 41.52
N ARG A 316 3.57 2.30 40.91
CA ARG A 316 2.74 3.39 41.48
C ARG A 316 1.41 2.98 42.12
N LYS A 317 1.21 1.69 42.43
CA LYS A 317 0.01 1.21 43.17
C LYS A 317 0.28 0.65 44.57
N ARG A 318 1.48 0.83 45.13
CA ARG A 318 1.76 0.55 46.56
C ARG A 318 2.08 1.82 47.33
N LYS A 319 1.08 2.69 47.48
CA LYS A 319 0.99 3.74 48.52
C LYS A 319 -0.34 4.46 48.34
N ASN A 320 -1.40 3.81 48.82
CA ASN A 320 -2.61 4.40 49.41
C ASN A 320 -3.49 3.27 49.95
#